data_AF-A0A7S4T6U1-F1
#
_entry.id   AF-A0A7S4T6U1-F1
#
_cell.length_a   1.000
_cell.length_b   1.000
_cell.length_c   1.000
_cell.angle_alpha   90.00
_cell.angle_beta   90.00
_cell.angle_gamma   90.00
#
_symmetry.space_group_name_H-M   'P 1'
#
loop_
_entity.id
_entity.type
_entity.pdbx_description
1 polymer ?
#
loop_
_entity_poly.entity_id
_entity_poly.type
_entity_poly.pdbx_seq_one_letter_code
_entity_poly.pdbx_strand_id
1 'polypeptide(L)'
;MPIPSPSVTPLHMAKTKADTYGQNHIIESPIIISDALSLFEKELEKLSRKERAGIHEAEKKCPVITRSEDHRLMFLRCDLFNAKLAAKRFAKYWNKRIELFGEKAFEPFMLEGSMGNDIDALLNGFVRLLPGKDESGRALIWVDASYLDSTKYTRESMVSQNISSFIKII
;
A
#
# COMPACT_ATOMS: atom_id res chain seq x y z
N MET A 1 42.86 -7.05 -17.15
CA MET A 1 41.61 -7.84 -17.05
C MET A 1 40.65 -7.05 -16.18
N PRO A 2 39.39 -6.79 -16.59
CA PRO A 2 38.44 -6.13 -15.71
C PRO A 2 38.01 -7.14 -14.63
N ILE A 3 38.12 -6.71 -13.38
CA ILE A 3 37.64 -7.42 -12.20
C ILE A 3 36.12 -7.55 -12.35
N PRO A 4 35.53 -8.76 -12.24
CA PRO A 4 34.08 -8.90 -12.28
C PRO A 4 33.48 -8.10 -11.11
N SER A 5 32.49 -7.27 -11.41
CA SER A 5 31.72 -6.59 -10.36
C SER A 5 31.12 -7.64 -9.44
N PRO A 6 31.11 -7.44 -8.12
CA PRO A 6 30.43 -8.36 -7.22
C PRO A 6 28.94 -8.28 -7.56
N SER A 7 28.42 -9.33 -8.20
CA SER A 7 27.00 -9.56 -8.27
C SER A 7 26.53 -9.70 -6.82
N VAL A 8 25.92 -8.64 -6.29
CA VAL A 8 25.26 -8.68 -4.99
C VAL A 8 24.00 -9.53 -5.16
N THR A 9 24.19 -10.83 -5.24
CA THR A 9 23.13 -11.81 -5.07
C THR A 9 22.85 -11.83 -3.57
N PRO A 10 21.66 -11.41 -3.10
CA PRO A 10 21.41 -11.37 -1.68
C PRO A 10 21.48 -12.77 -1.10
N LEU A 11 22.10 -12.87 0.08
CA LEU A 11 22.07 -14.00 1.01
C LEU A 11 20.76 -14.79 0.84
N HIS A 12 20.84 -16.10 0.58
CA HIS A 12 19.68 -16.96 0.33
C HIS A 12 18.67 -16.83 1.48
N MET A 13 17.68 -15.95 1.30
CA MET A 13 16.65 -15.70 2.29
C MET A 13 15.81 -16.96 2.40
N ALA A 14 15.83 -17.57 3.58
CA ALA A 14 15.01 -18.75 3.85
C ALA A 14 13.54 -18.40 3.61
N LYS A 15 12.82 -19.32 2.97
CA LYS A 15 11.39 -19.17 2.69
C LYS A 15 10.59 -20.19 3.49
N THR A 16 9.37 -19.82 3.84
CA THR A 16 8.37 -20.77 4.37
C THR A 16 8.06 -21.82 3.31
N LYS A 17 7.42 -22.91 3.75
CA LYS A 17 6.73 -23.82 2.82
C LYS A 17 5.65 -23.04 2.07
N ALA A 18 5.33 -23.53 0.87
CA ALA A 18 4.28 -22.98 0.04
C ALA A 18 2.93 -23.08 0.76
N ASP A 19 2.17 -21.99 0.73
CA ASP A 19 0.81 -21.97 1.24
C ASP A 19 -0.19 -22.63 0.28
N THR A 20 -1.49 -22.62 0.63
CA THR A 20 -2.58 -23.20 -0.18
C THR A 20 -2.67 -22.62 -1.60
N TYR A 21 -2.07 -21.45 -1.86
CA TYR A 21 -2.01 -20.79 -3.18
C TYR A 21 -0.63 -20.84 -3.81
N GLY A 22 0.30 -21.63 -3.27
CA GLY A 22 1.65 -21.79 -3.80
C GLY A 22 2.63 -20.67 -3.44
N GLN A 23 2.28 -19.79 -2.49
CA GLN A 23 3.12 -18.65 -2.11
C GLN A 23 4.15 -19.06 -1.05
N ASN A 24 5.40 -18.66 -1.25
CA ASN A 24 6.49 -18.87 -0.31
C ASN A 24 6.92 -17.52 0.27
N HIS A 25 6.77 -17.33 1.59
CA HIS A 25 7.09 -16.08 2.26
C HIS A 25 8.52 -16.10 2.79
N ILE A 26 9.17 -14.94 2.86
CA ILE A 26 10.49 -14.82 3.50
C ILE A 26 10.34 -15.04 5.01
N ILE A 27 11.23 -15.83 5.61
CA ILE A 27 11.35 -15.92 7.07
C ILE A 27 12.09 -14.68 7.53
N GLU A 28 11.35 -13.75 8.14
CA GLU A 28 11.88 -12.47 8.58
C GLU A 28 12.82 -12.63 9.79
N SER A 29 13.92 -11.87 9.79
CA SER A 29 14.80 -11.68 10.93
C SER A 29 15.14 -10.19 11.07
N PRO A 30 15.56 -9.71 12.25
CA PRO A 30 15.91 -8.29 12.42
C PRO A 30 16.98 -7.80 11.43
N ILE A 31 17.92 -8.67 11.06
CA ILE A 31 18.98 -8.37 10.08
C ILE A 31 18.38 -8.21 8.68
N ILE A 32 17.52 -9.15 8.25
CA ILE A 32 16.85 -9.09 6.93
C ILE A 32 16.01 -7.81 6.81
N ILE A 33 15.27 -7.48 7.87
CA ILE A 33 14.44 -6.27 7.93
C ILE A 33 15.31 -5.01 7.78
N SER A 34 16.36 -4.89 8.60
CA SER A 34 17.27 -3.75 8.58
C SER A 34 17.96 -3.58 7.21
N ASP A 35 18.50 -4.67 6.65
CA ASP A 35 19.20 -4.64 5.36
C ASP A 35 18.25 -4.26 4.23
N ALA A 36 17.02 -4.79 4.24
CA ALA A 36 16.04 -4.50 3.22
C ALA A 36 15.51 -3.07 3.29
N LEU A 37 15.30 -2.52 4.50
CA LEU A 37 14.96 -1.12 4.69
C LEU A 37 16.09 -0.20 4.19
N SER A 38 17.35 -0.52 4.51
CA SER A 38 18.50 0.23 4.02
C SER A 38 18.59 0.21 2.48
N LEU A 39 18.37 -0.95 1.87
CA LEU A 39 18.37 -1.08 0.41
C LEU A 39 17.17 -0.38 -0.22
N PHE A 40 16.01 -0.43 0.41
CA PHE A 40 14.79 0.25 -0.03
C PHE A 40 15.01 1.77 -0.11
N GLU A 41 15.61 2.39 0.90
CA GLU A 41 15.93 3.83 0.85
C GLU A 41 16.87 4.16 -0.32
N LYS A 42 17.91 3.35 -0.53
CA LYS A 42 18.83 3.51 -1.67
C LYS A 42 18.12 3.37 -3.02
N GLU A 43 17.12 2.49 -3.12
CA GLU A 43 16.33 2.33 -4.34
C GLU A 43 15.34 3.48 -4.54
N LEU A 44 14.78 4.06 -3.47
CA LEU A 44 13.99 5.28 -3.55
C LEU A 44 14.82 6.45 -4.10
N GLU A 45 16.09 6.55 -3.71
CA GLU A 45 16.99 7.59 -4.21
C GLU A 45 17.21 7.53 -5.73
N LYS A 46 17.17 6.33 -6.31
CA LYS A 46 17.37 6.09 -7.75
C LYS A 46 16.15 6.42 -8.61
N LEU A 47 14.98 6.58 -8.01
CA LEU A 47 13.76 6.90 -8.75
C LEU A 47 13.83 8.32 -9.32
N SER A 48 13.25 8.52 -10.51
CA SER A 48 13.20 9.84 -11.14
C SER A 48 12.38 10.83 -10.32
N ARG A 49 12.62 12.14 -10.54
CA ARG A 49 11.85 13.20 -9.87
C ARG A 49 10.34 13.05 -10.07
N LYS A 50 9.91 12.61 -11.25
CA LYS A 50 8.49 12.37 -11.56
C LYS A 50 7.92 11.22 -10.74
N GLU A 51 8.65 10.11 -10.64
CA GLU A 51 8.21 8.95 -9.85
C GLU A 51 8.11 9.28 -8.36
N ARG A 52 9.03 10.10 -7.84
CA ARG A 52 9.09 10.46 -6.42
C ARG A 52 8.18 11.62 -6.00
N ALA A 53 7.46 12.23 -6.94
CA ALA A 53 6.69 13.45 -6.67
C ALA A 53 5.73 13.29 -5.48
N GLY A 54 4.90 12.24 -5.49
CA GLY A 54 3.97 11.97 -4.40
C GLY A 54 4.64 11.58 -3.09
N ILE A 55 5.79 10.89 -3.14
CA ILE A 55 6.57 10.59 -1.92
C ILE A 55 7.05 11.89 -1.28
N HIS A 56 7.61 12.80 -2.07
CA HIS A 56 8.13 14.07 -1.56
C HIS A 56 7.04 14.93 -0.94
N GLU A 57 5.84 14.92 -1.51
CA GLU A 57 4.69 15.60 -0.92
C GLU A 57 4.23 14.92 0.38
N ALA A 58 4.16 13.60 0.40
CA ALA A 58 3.79 12.81 1.58
C ALA A 58 4.80 12.97 2.73
N GLU A 59 6.09 13.07 2.45
CA GLU A 59 7.12 13.35 3.46
C GLU A 59 6.95 14.73 4.12
N LYS A 60 6.38 15.70 3.40
CA LYS A 60 6.08 17.03 3.96
C LYS A 60 4.79 17.02 4.78
N LYS A 61 3.74 16.40 4.24
CA LYS A 61 2.38 16.48 4.81
C LYS A 61 2.09 15.43 5.87
N CYS A 62 2.68 14.23 5.75
CA CYS A 62 2.50 13.12 6.70
C CYS A 62 3.79 12.30 6.93
N PRO A 63 4.88 12.92 7.43
CA PRO A 63 6.16 12.24 7.64
C PRO A 63 6.05 11.05 8.58
N VAL A 64 5.17 11.10 9.58
CA VAL A 64 4.96 10.02 10.56
C VAL A 64 4.57 8.71 9.88
N ILE A 65 3.70 8.77 8.86
CA ILE A 65 3.28 7.58 8.09
C ILE A 65 4.32 7.25 7.02
N THR A 66 4.79 8.27 6.29
CA THR A 66 5.66 8.06 5.12
C THR A 66 7.05 7.52 5.49
N ARG A 67 7.57 7.90 6.66
CA ARG A 67 8.90 7.48 7.16
C ARG A 67 8.83 6.32 8.16
N SER A 68 7.63 5.86 8.53
CA SER A 68 7.48 4.72 9.44
C SER A 68 8.06 3.45 8.82
N GLU A 69 8.83 2.70 9.62
CA GLU A 69 9.34 1.40 9.24
C GLU A 69 8.21 0.44 8.91
N ASP A 70 7.15 0.40 9.72
CA ASP A 70 6.00 -0.49 9.51
C ASP A 70 5.35 -0.25 8.16
N HIS A 71 5.14 1.02 7.80
CA HIS A 71 4.52 1.38 6.53
C HIS A 71 5.43 0.99 5.36
N ARG A 72 6.74 1.23 5.44
CA ARG A 72 7.71 0.82 4.41
C ARG A 72 7.82 -0.70 4.29
N LEU A 73 7.77 -1.41 5.42
CA LEU A 73 7.80 -2.87 5.48
C LEU A 73 6.61 -3.51 4.78
N MET A 74 5.43 -2.88 4.78
CA MET A 74 4.29 -3.38 4.00
C MET A 74 4.66 -3.56 2.52
N PHE A 75 5.36 -2.60 1.92
CA PHE A 75 5.76 -2.66 0.51
C PHE A 75 6.86 -3.68 0.27
N LEU A 76 7.83 -3.77 1.18
CA LEU A 76 8.87 -4.80 1.13
C LEU A 76 8.26 -6.21 1.18
N ARG A 77 7.32 -6.46 2.10
CA ARG A 77 6.61 -7.74 2.21
C ARG A 77 5.82 -8.08 0.95
N CYS A 78 5.13 -7.10 0.35
CA CYS A 78 4.38 -7.29 -0.90
C CYS A 78 5.26 -7.77 -2.07
N ASP A 79 6.51 -7.34 -2.13
CA ASP A 79 7.44 -7.69 -3.21
C ASP A 79 8.53 -8.69 -2.75
N LEU A 80 8.25 -9.49 -1.72
CA LEU A 80 9.15 -10.52 -1.17
C LEU A 80 10.57 -9.99 -0.88
N PHE A 81 10.64 -8.83 -0.24
CA PHE A 81 11.86 -8.12 0.12
C PHE A 81 12.73 -7.69 -1.08
N ASN A 82 12.16 -7.64 -2.29
CA ASN A 82 12.80 -6.99 -3.43
C ASN A 82 12.69 -5.47 -3.30
N ALA A 83 13.71 -4.85 -2.71
CA ALA A 83 13.77 -3.41 -2.46
C ALA A 83 13.50 -2.53 -3.69
N LYS A 84 13.96 -2.94 -4.88
CA LYS A 84 13.75 -2.18 -6.12
C LYS A 84 12.29 -2.18 -6.55
N LEU A 85 11.62 -3.33 -6.46
CA LEU A 85 10.19 -3.44 -6.77
C LEU A 85 9.35 -2.72 -5.70
N ALA A 86 9.69 -2.90 -4.44
CA ALA A 86 9.02 -2.24 -3.31
C ALA A 86 9.11 -0.71 -3.42
N ALA A 87 10.29 -0.15 -3.72
CA ALA A 87 10.48 1.29 -3.91
C ALA A 87 9.57 1.83 -5.04
N LYS A 88 9.49 1.12 -6.17
CA LYS A 88 8.57 1.47 -7.27
C LYS A 88 7.10 1.38 -6.84
N ARG A 89 6.74 0.36 -6.06
CA ARG A 89 5.37 0.20 -5.53
C ARG A 89 5.01 1.32 -4.56
N PHE A 90 5.94 1.72 -3.70
CA PHE A 90 5.77 2.84 -2.76
C PHE A 90 5.55 4.17 -3.48
N ALA A 91 6.34 4.45 -4.52
CA ALA A 91 6.16 5.62 -5.36
C ALA A 91 4.80 5.64 -6.07
N LYS A 92 4.43 4.51 -6.70
CA LYS A 92 3.11 4.36 -7.34
C LYS A 92 1.97 4.53 -6.34
N TYR A 93 2.11 3.99 -5.14
CA TYR A 93 1.12 4.12 -4.07
C TYR A 93 0.86 5.59 -3.73
N TRP A 94 1.90 6.37 -3.44
CA TRP A 94 1.71 7.78 -3.07
C TRP A 94 1.16 8.62 -4.22
N ASN A 95 1.69 8.44 -5.43
CA ASN A 95 1.17 9.14 -6.60
C ASN A 95 -0.31 8.82 -6.83
N LYS A 96 -0.69 7.53 -6.75
CA LYS A 96 -2.07 7.11 -6.96
C LYS A 96 -2.99 7.55 -5.83
N ARG A 97 -2.50 7.53 -4.60
CA ARG A 97 -3.25 7.99 -3.42
C ARG A 97 -3.56 9.49 -3.53
N ILE A 98 -2.60 10.30 -3.96
CA ILE A 98 -2.81 11.74 -4.22
C ILE A 98 -3.77 11.94 -5.40
N GLU A 99 -3.61 11.18 -6.48
CA GLU A 99 -4.52 11.24 -7.63
C GLU A 99 -5.98 10.97 -7.23
N LEU A 100 -6.22 10.00 -6.34
CA LEU A 100 -7.57 9.58 -5.95
C LEU A 100 -8.21 10.46 -4.86
N PHE A 101 -7.42 10.97 -3.92
CA PHE A 101 -7.93 11.62 -2.71
C PHE A 101 -7.54 13.10 -2.58
N GLY A 102 -6.70 13.63 -3.46
CA GLY A 102 -6.23 15.02 -3.41
C GLY A 102 -5.63 15.36 -2.05
N GLU A 103 -6.11 16.45 -1.44
CA GLU A 103 -5.64 16.92 -0.13
C GLU A 103 -5.87 15.90 1.02
N LYS A 104 -6.90 15.05 0.91
CA LYS A 104 -7.17 14.01 1.92
C LYS A 104 -6.22 12.82 1.84
N ALA A 105 -5.35 12.76 0.82
CA ALA A 105 -4.41 11.66 0.64
C ALA A 105 -3.44 11.47 1.81
N PHE A 106 -3.27 12.49 2.66
CA PHE A 106 -2.29 12.48 3.76
C PHE A 106 -2.91 12.20 5.13
N GLU A 107 -4.24 12.10 5.21
CA GLU A 107 -4.95 11.75 6.43
C GLU A 107 -4.78 10.25 6.74
N PRO A 108 -4.78 9.84 8.02
CA PRO A 108 -4.87 8.43 8.38
C PRO A 108 -6.14 7.81 7.79
N PHE A 109 -6.03 6.66 7.11
CA PHE A 109 -7.18 5.84 6.73
C PHE A 109 -7.68 5.08 7.97
N MET A 110 -8.22 5.82 8.93
CA MET A 110 -9.02 5.27 10.02
C MET A 110 -10.49 5.50 9.67
N LEU A 111 -11.35 4.54 10.04
CA LEU A 111 -12.80 4.65 9.84
C LEU A 111 -13.36 5.96 10.40
N GLU A 112 -12.75 6.48 11.47
CA GLU A 112 -13.15 7.72 12.15
C GLU A 112 -12.64 9.01 11.48
N GLY A 113 -11.68 8.94 10.55
CA GLY A 113 -11.01 10.12 9.98
C GLY A 113 -11.56 10.55 8.62
N SER A 114 -11.24 9.78 7.57
CA SER A 114 -11.48 10.19 6.17
C SER A 114 -12.79 9.65 5.57
N MET A 115 -13.45 8.71 6.26
CA MET A 115 -14.60 7.94 5.75
C MET A 115 -15.96 8.33 6.35
N GLY A 116 -16.06 9.44 7.09
CA GLY A 116 -17.30 9.82 7.81
C GLY A 116 -18.59 9.80 6.96
N ASN A 117 -18.50 10.06 5.65
CA ASN A 117 -19.64 9.97 4.72
C ASN A 117 -19.75 8.63 3.96
N ASP A 118 -18.69 7.82 3.99
CA ASP A 118 -18.56 6.54 3.28
C ASP A 118 -18.78 5.32 4.22
N ILE A 119 -18.95 5.56 5.53
CA ILE A 119 -19.28 4.53 6.53
C ILE A 119 -20.56 3.78 6.13
N ASP A 120 -21.58 4.47 5.60
CA ASP A 120 -22.81 3.82 5.17
C ASP A 120 -22.58 2.81 4.04
N ALA A 121 -21.62 3.06 3.13
CA ALA A 121 -21.24 2.12 2.08
C ALA A 121 -20.43 0.93 2.62
N LEU A 122 -19.70 1.10 3.72
CA LEU A 122 -19.03 -0.01 4.42
C LEU A 122 -20.00 -0.81 5.30
N LEU A 123 -21.02 -0.15 5.87
CA LEU A 123 -22.04 -0.76 6.72
C LEU A 123 -23.16 -1.45 5.94
N ASN A 124 -23.37 -1.10 4.65
CA ASN A 124 -24.42 -1.71 3.83
C ASN A 124 -24.21 -3.22 3.57
N GLY A 125 -23.02 -3.75 3.88
CA GLY A 125 -22.69 -5.17 3.73
C GLY A 125 -22.17 -5.57 2.35
N PHE A 126 -21.90 -4.62 1.44
CA PHE A 126 -21.31 -4.86 0.13
C PHE A 126 -19.91 -5.50 0.24
N VAL A 127 -19.05 -4.99 1.14
CA VAL A 127 -17.76 -5.59 1.48
C VAL A 127 -17.75 -5.91 2.97
N ARG A 128 -17.53 -7.18 3.33
CA ARG A 128 -17.47 -7.63 4.72
C ARG A 128 -16.16 -8.36 5.00
N LEU A 129 -15.57 -8.06 6.16
CA LEU A 129 -14.52 -8.88 6.72
C LEU A 129 -15.16 -10.03 7.50
N LEU A 130 -14.97 -11.26 7.05
CA LEU A 130 -15.52 -12.43 7.74
C LEU A 130 -14.73 -12.72 9.03
N PRO A 131 -15.40 -13.26 10.07
CA PRO A 131 -14.71 -13.69 11.27
C PRO A 131 -13.79 -14.87 10.93
N GLY A 132 -12.54 -14.79 11.38
CA GLY A 132 -11.53 -15.82 11.16
C GLY A 132 -10.53 -15.47 10.07
N LYS A 133 -9.65 -16.43 9.80
CA LYS A 133 -8.57 -16.35 8.83
C LYS A 133 -8.51 -17.68 8.10
N ASP A 134 -7.93 -17.70 6.91
CA ASP A 134 -7.57 -18.97 6.28
C ASP A 134 -6.40 -19.66 7.03
N GLU A 135 -6.02 -20.84 6.55
CA GLU A 135 -4.93 -21.64 7.14
C GLU A 135 -3.57 -20.91 7.15
N SER A 136 -3.41 -19.89 6.29
CA SER A 136 -2.21 -19.07 6.17
C SER A 136 -2.31 -17.76 6.96
N GLY A 137 -3.39 -17.55 7.69
CA GLY A 137 -3.61 -16.36 8.51
C GLY A 137 -4.12 -15.14 7.74
N ARG A 138 -4.56 -15.29 6.48
CA ARG A 138 -5.11 -14.19 5.68
C ARG A 138 -6.54 -13.88 6.08
N ALA A 139 -6.85 -12.59 6.05
CA ALA A 139 -8.21 -12.09 6.20
C ALA A 139 -9.11 -12.58 5.05
N LEU A 140 -10.34 -12.96 5.39
CA LEU A 140 -11.36 -13.38 4.43
C LEU A 140 -12.28 -12.19 4.15
N ILE A 141 -12.26 -11.70 2.90
CA ILE A 141 -13.15 -10.63 2.45
C ILE A 141 -14.29 -11.25 1.63
N TRP A 142 -15.53 -10.98 2.04
CA TRP A 142 -16.73 -11.34 1.30
C TRP A 142 -17.27 -10.11 0.58
N VAL A 143 -17.53 -10.25 -0.72
CA VAL A 143 -18.14 -9.19 -1.53
C VAL A 143 -19.49 -9.67 -2.04
N ASP A 144 -20.54 -8.92 -1.74
CA ASP A 144 -21.91 -9.24 -2.16
C ASP A 144 -22.54 -8.05 -2.87
N ALA A 145 -22.49 -8.09 -4.20
CA ALA A 145 -23.02 -7.03 -5.06
C ALA A 145 -24.53 -6.80 -4.91
N SER A 146 -25.29 -7.74 -4.33
CA SER A 146 -26.72 -7.57 -4.09
C SER A 146 -27.04 -6.51 -3.03
N TYR A 147 -26.09 -6.18 -2.15
CA TYR A 147 -26.22 -5.15 -1.13
C TYR A 147 -25.84 -3.75 -1.63
N LEU A 148 -25.34 -3.63 -2.87
CA LEU A 148 -24.96 -2.34 -3.42
C LEU A 148 -26.20 -1.62 -4.01
N ASP A 149 -26.59 -0.52 -3.37
CA ASP A 149 -27.60 0.39 -3.93
C ASP A 149 -26.99 1.18 -5.09
N SER A 150 -27.15 0.65 -6.30
CA SER A 150 -26.65 1.24 -7.55
C SER A 150 -27.28 2.59 -7.90
N THR A 151 -28.37 2.98 -7.22
CA THR A 151 -28.97 4.31 -7.36
C THR A 151 -28.27 5.36 -6.51
N LYS A 152 -27.57 4.94 -5.45
CA LYS A 152 -26.87 5.83 -4.50
C LYS A 152 -25.36 5.88 -4.74
N TYR A 153 -24.75 4.77 -5.13
CA TYR A 153 -23.29 4.68 -5.24
C TYR A 153 -22.88 4.27 -6.65
N THR A 154 -22.04 5.10 -7.28
CA THR A 154 -21.35 4.73 -8.53
C THR A 154 -20.05 3.97 -8.21
N ARG A 155 -19.51 3.25 -9.20
CA ARG A 155 -18.20 2.59 -9.05
C ARG A 155 -17.11 3.58 -8.67
N GLU A 156 -17.18 4.80 -9.20
CA GLU A 156 -16.27 5.90 -8.93
C GLU A 156 -16.42 6.38 -7.48
N SER A 157 -17.65 6.49 -6.95
CA SER A 157 -17.87 6.88 -5.55
C SER A 157 -17.26 5.89 -4.54
N MET A 158 -17.07 4.63 -4.93
CA MET A 158 -16.44 3.61 -4.08
C MET A 158 -14.90 3.69 -4.07
N VAL A 159 -14.27 4.52 -4.92
CA VAL A 159 -12.81 4.58 -5.08
C VAL A 159 -12.22 5.99 -5.18
N SER A 160 -13.02 7.02 -5.49
CA SER A 160 -12.59 8.42 -5.50
C SER A 160 -13.64 9.34 -4.86
N GLN A 161 -13.17 10.20 -3.94
CA GLN A 161 -13.96 11.36 -3.54
C GLN A 161 -13.76 12.41 -4.62
N ASN A 162 -14.61 12.37 -5.65
CA ASN A 162 -14.58 13.37 -6.72
C ASN A 162 -14.81 14.76 -6.11
N ILE A 163 -13.76 15.59 -6.04
CA ILE A 163 -13.80 16.99 -5.58
C ILE A 163 -14.42 17.84 -6.70
N SER A 164 -15.68 17.59 -7.04
CA SER A 164 -16.43 18.41 -8.02
C SER A 164 -17.84 18.78 -7.57
N SER A 165 -18.21 18.52 -6.32
CA SER A 165 -19.54 18.88 -5.80
C SER A 165 -19.60 20.19 -5.00
N PHE A 166 -18.51 20.95 -4.88
CA PHE A 166 -18.52 22.24 -4.18
C PHE A 166 -17.72 23.33 -4.91
N ILE A 167 -18.18 23.70 -6.10
CA ILE A 167 -18.17 25.11 -6.53
C ILE A 167 -19.60 25.47 -6.91
N LYS A 168 -20.44 25.70 -5.91
CA LYS A 168 -21.43 26.77 -5.99
C LYS A 168 -20.83 27.97 -5.28
N ILE A 169 -19.97 28.69 -6.01
CA ILE A 169 -19.63 30.07 -5.66
C ILE A 169 -20.59 30.93 -6.48
N ILE A 170 -21.55 31.52 -5.74
CA ILE A 170 -22.28 32.78 -5.97
C ILE A 170 -22.85 33.01 -7.37
#